data_AF-A0A7I8EWH7-F1
#
_entry.id   AF-A0A7I8EWH7-F1
#
_cell.length_a   1.000
_cell.length_b   1.000
_cell.length_c   1.000
_cell.angle_alpha   90.00
_cell.angle_beta   90.00
_cell.angle_gamma   90.00
#
_symmetry.space_group_name_H-M   'P 1'
#
loop_
_entity.id
_entity.type
_entity.pdbx_description
1 polymer ?
#
loop_
_entity_poly.entity_id
_entity_poly.type
_entity_poly.pdbx_seq_one_letter_code
_entity_poly.pdbx_strand_id
1 'polypeptide(L)'
;MGKPMYDVFILCEWTYTTTFAQHLRELLRGQEEQVEVLNHGMTNKQGIGFVLLIWKGNVPQSFLGQLFHNQEVLDFAVYSIGNSPT
;
A
#
# COMPACT_ATOMS: atom_id res chain seq x y z
N MET A 1 -1.14 21.62 -13.02
CA MET A 1 -1.12 21.22 -11.60
C MET A 1 -0.75 19.75 -11.55
N GLY A 2 0.26 19.37 -10.76
CA GLY A 2 0.64 17.95 -10.61
C GLY A 2 -0.51 17.13 -10.02
N LYS A 3 -0.61 15.84 -10.39
CA LYS A 3 -1.56 14.93 -9.72
C LYS A 3 -1.15 14.78 -8.26
N PRO A 4 -2.11 14.71 -7.31
CA PRO A 4 -1.79 14.43 -5.91
C PRO A 4 -1.09 13.07 -5.81
N MET A 5 -0.27 12.87 -4.78
CA MET A 5 0.45 11.62 -4.56
C MET A 5 0.22 11.15 -3.13
N TYR A 6 0.10 9.85 -2.94
CA TYR A 6 -0.18 9.26 -1.64
C TYR A 6 0.73 8.08 -1.36
N ASP A 7 1.15 7.95 -0.12
CA ASP A 7 1.68 6.71 0.43
C ASP A 7 0.53 5.95 1.07
N VAL A 8 0.38 4.67 0.72
CA VAL A 8 -0.53 3.75 1.41
C VAL A 8 0.31 2.74 2.17
N PHE A 9 0.27 2.85 3.49
CA PHE A 9 1.00 1.97 4.39
C PHE A 9 0.03 0.96 4.99
N ILE A 10 0.24 -0.32 4.69
CA ILE A 10 -0.65 -1.40 5.08
C ILE A 10 0.07 -2.28 6.09
N LEU A 11 -0.58 -2.59 7.21
CA LEU A 11 -0.12 -3.55 8.21
C LEU A 11 -0.83 -4.88 8.03
N CYS A 12 -0.10 -5.98 8.12
CA CYS A 12 -0.62 -7.34 7.99
C CYS A 12 0.17 -8.31 8.87
N GLU A 13 -0.32 -9.55 8.99
CA GLU A 13 0.43 -10.62 9.66
C GLU A 13 1.77 -10.86 8.95
N TRP A 14 2.87 -10.97 9.72
CA TRP A 14 4.22 -11.09 9.17
C TRP A 14 4.34 -12.27 8.19
N THR A 15 3.77 -13.42 8.55
CA THR A 15 3.76 -14.64 7.72
C THR A 15 3.09 -14.45 6.37
N TYR A 16 2.18 -13.47 6.25
CA TYR A 16 1.45 -13.17 5.03
C TYR A 16 2.09 -12.07 4.17
N THR A 17 2.96 -11.23 4.75
CA THR A 17 3.53 -10.02 4.12
C THR A 17 4.04 -10.21 2.70
N THR A 18 4.91 -11.21 2.46
CA THR A 18 5.53 -11.42 1.15
C THR A 18 4.49 -11.86 0.12
N THR A 19 3.62 -12.80 0.49
CA THR A 19 2.52 -13.26 -0.35
C THR A 19 1.55 -12.12 -0.66
N PHE A 20 1.24 -11.28 0.32
CA PHE A 20 0.37 -10.13 0.14
C PHE A 20 0.96 -9.08 -0.80
N ALA A 21 2.24 -8.74 -0.62
CA ALA A 21 2.93 -7.82 -1.51
C ALA A 21 2.95 -8.34 -2.96
N GLN A 22 3.15 -9.64 -3.16
CA GLN A 22 3.08 -10.25 -4.49
C GLN A 22 1.66 -10.20 -5.07
N HIS A 23 0.65 -10.54 -4.26
CA HIS A 23 -0.75 -10.46 -4.67
C HIS A 23 -1.13 -9.03 -5.10
N LEU A 24 -0.70 -8.01 -4.35
CA LEU A 24 -0.90 -6.61 -4.71
C LEU A 24 -0.22 -6.25 -6.03
N ARG A 25 1.03 -6.71 -6.28
CA ARG A 25 1.70 -6.50 -7.57
C ARG A 25 0.92 -7.12 -8.73
N GLU A 26 0.36 -8.31 -8.52
CA GLU A 26 -0.44 -8.99 -9.55
C GLU A 26 -1.79 -8.30 -9.78
N LEU A 27 -2.48 -7.91 -8.72
CA LEU A 27 -3.76 -7.19 -8.76
C LEU A 27 -3.64 -5.83 -9.47
N LEU A 28 -2.51 -5.15 -9.26
CA LEU A 28 -2.24 -3.81 -9.78
C LEU A 28 -1.47 -3.82 -11.11
N ARG A 29 -1.20 -5.00 -11.67
CA ARG A 29 -0.51 -5.15 -12.95
C ARG A 29 -1.27 -4.42 -14.07
N GLY A 30 -0.57 -3.63 -14.87
CA GLY A 30 -1.12 -2.76 -15.90
C GLY A 30 -1.51 -1.37 -15.40
N GLN A 31 -1.32 -1.06 -14.11
CA GLN A 31 -1.54 0.26 -13.51
C GLN A 31 -0.24 0.88 -12.98
N GLU A 32 0.93 0.44 -13.45
CA GLU A 32 2.24 0.82 -12.92
C GLU A 32 2.52 2.33 -13.05
N GLU A 33 1.88 3.02 -13.99
CA GLU A 33 1.96 4.48 -14.08
C GLU A 33 1.29 5.18 -12.89
N GLN A 34 0.32 4.53 -12.26
CA GLN A 34 -0.54 5.06 -11.20
C GLN A 34 -0.20 4.51 -9.81
N VAL A 35 0.24 3.26 -9.69
CA VAL A 35 0.49 2.65 -8.38
C VAL A 35 1.63 1.65 -8.45
N GLU A 36 2.44 1.62 -7.40
CA GLU A 36 3.59 0.72 -7.28
C GLU A 36 3.77 0.25 -5.82
N VAL A 37 4.14 -1.02 -5.64
CA VAL A 37 4.60 -1.55 -4.34
C VAL A 37 6.07 -1.14 -4.16
N LEU A 38 6.30 -0.10 -3.36
CA LEU A 38 7.65 0.42 -3.09
C LEU A 38 8.47 -0.51 -2.20
N ASN A 39 7.87 -1.02 -1.12
CA ASN A 39 8.58 -1.83 -0.15
C ASN A 39 7.63 -2.74 0.64
N HIS A 40 8.18 -3.76 1.27
CA HIS A 40 7.47 -4.63 2.20
C HIS A 40 8.47 -5.27 3.16
N GLY A 41 8.03 -5.63 4.36
CA GLY A 41 8.91 -6.24 5.35
C GLY A 41 8.27 -6.38 6.71
N MET A 42 9.08 -6.59 7.74
CA MET A 42 8.62 -6.66 9.12
C MET A 42 8.77 -5.31 9.80
N THR A 43 7.81 -4.94 10.64
CA THR A 43 7.97 -3.80 11.55
C THR A 43 8.81 -4.19 12.77
N ASN A 44 9.18 -3.22 13.62
CA ASN A 44 9.84 -3.52 14.89
C ASN A 44 8.92 -4.22 15.91
N LYS A 45 7.60 -4.26 15.66
CA LYS A 45 6.66 -5.03 16.48
C LYS A 45 6.69 -6.49 16.00
N GLN A 46 7.02 -7.41 16.89
CA GLN A 46 7.06 -8.84 16.56
C GLN A 46 5.71 -9.29 15.98
N GLY A 47 5.77 -10.06 14.89
CA GLY A 47 4.60 -10.64 14.23
C GLY A 47 3.89 -9.72 13.23
N ILE A 48 4.24 -8.43 13.15
CA ILE A 48 3.55 -7.49 12.25
C ILE A 48 4.44 -7.14 11.05
N GLY A 49 3.93 -7.44 9.87
CA GLY A 49 4.48 -7.02 8.59
C GLY A 49 3.89 -5.73 8.07
N PHE A 50 4.52 -5.18 7.03
CA PHE A 50 4.03 -4.02 6.30
C PHE A 50 4.20 -4.18 4.79
N VAL A 51 3.32 -3.51 4.04
CA VAL A 51 3.47 -3.22 2.61
C VAL A 51 3.29 -1.73 2.41
N LEU A 52 4.22 -1.10 1.70
CA LEU A 52 4.18 0.30 1.32
C LEU A 52 3.92 0.43 -0.17
N LEU A 53 2.85 1.13 -0.52
CA LEU A 53 2.49 1.50 -1.89
C LEU A 53 2.67 3.00 -2.07
N ILE A 54 3.06 3.41 -3.27
CA ILE A 54 2.91 4.79 -3.75
C ILE A 54 1.79 4.85 -4.78
N TRP A 55 0.94 5.87 -4.68
CA TRP A 55 -0.20 6.07 -5.57
C TRP A 55 -0.18 7.48 -6.17
N LYS A 56 -0.20 7.58 -7.49
CA LYS A 56 -0.33 8.83 -8.26
C LYS A 56 -1.80 9.07 -8.60
N GLY A 57 -2.33 10.20 -8.17
CA GLY A 57 -3.76 10.48 -8.16
C GLY A 57 -4.41 10.02 -6.87
N ASN A 58 -5.74 10.15 -6.80
CA ASN A 58 -6.48 9.74 -5.61
C ASN A 58 -6.51 8.21 -5.48
N VAL A 59 -6.36 7.71 -4.25
CA VAL A 59 -6.52 6.28 -3.97
C VAL A 59 -8.00 5.90 -4.12
N PRO A 60 -8.35 4.91 -4.96
CA PRO A 60 -9.73 4.51 -5.19
C PRO A 60 -10.40 4.00 -3.91
N GLN A 61 -11.63 4.42 -3.65
CA GLN A 61 -12.43 3.92 -2.52
C GLN A 61 -12.68 2.40 -2.60
N SER A 62 -12.75 1.84 -3.81
CA SER A 62 -12.86 0.39 -4.02
C SER A 62 -11.63 -0.36 -3.50
N PHE A 63 -10.43 0.19 -3.69
CA PHE A 63 -9.20 -0.38 -3.17
C PHE A 63 -9.16 -0.31 -1.63
N LEU A 64 -9.48 0.85 -1.05
CA LEU A 64 -9.58 1.00 0.41
C LEU A 64 -10.62 0.06 1.02
N GLY A 65 -11.76 -0.11 0.34
CA GLY A 65 -12.78 -1.08 0.71
C GLY A 65 -12.26 -2.52 0.71
N GLN A 66 -11.44 -2.92 -0.29
CA GLN A 66 -10.83 -4.25 -0.31
C GLN A 66 -9.87 -4.46 0.86
N LEU A 67 -9.06 -3.45 1.22
CA LEU A 67 -8.19 -3.52 2.40
C LEU A 67 -9.00 -3.69 3.68
N PHE A 68 -10.08 -2.93 3.85
CA PHE A 68 -10.93 -3.00 5.03
C PHE A 68 -11.61 -4.36 5.24
N HIS A 69 -11.94 -5.07 4.15
CA HIS A 69 -12.58 -6.39 4.21
C HIS A 69 -11.60 -7.56 4.16
N ASN A 70 -10.30 -7.30 4.04
CA ASN A 70 -9.28 -8.35 4.01
C ASN A 70 -8.91 -8.74 5.45
N GLN A 71 -9.17 -10.00 5.80
CA GLN A 71 -8.94 -10.53 7.16
C GLN A 71 -7.45 -10.56 7.56
N GLU A 72 -6.55 -10.55 6.59
CA GLU A 72 -5.10 -10.56 6.81
C GLU A 72 -4.53 -9.14 6.97
N VAL A 73 -5.33 -8.10 6.69
CA VAL A 73 -4.96 -6.70 6.91
C VAL A 73 -5.36 -6.32 8.34
N LEU A 74 -4.35 -5.91 9.12
CA LEU A 74 -4.52 -5.50 10.51
C LEU A 74 -4.94 -4.03 10.61
N ASP A 75 -4.34 -3.17 9.78
CA ASP A 75 -4.63 -1.73 9.72
C ASP A 75 -4.05 -1.15 8.41
N PHE A 76 -4.46 0.06 8.04
CA PHE A 76 -3.80 0.83 6.98
C PHE A 76 -3.92 2.34 7.19
N ALA A 77 -2.93 3.08 6.69
CA ALA A 77 -2.93 4.53 6.68
C ALA A 77 -2.64 5.07 5.27
N VAL A 78 -3.31 6.16 4.92
CA VAL A 78 -3.12 6.86 3.64
C VAL A 78 -2.58 8.25 3.95
N TYR A 79 -1.37 8.54 3.47
CA TYR A 79 -0.69 9.82 3.68
C TYR A 79 -0.65 10.60 2.39
N SER A 80 -1.13 11.85 2.40
CA SER A 80 -0.92 12.77 1.28
C SER A 80 0.54 13.22 1.28
N ILE A 81 1.24 12.97 0.18
CA ILE A 81 2.60 13.45 -0.02
C ILE A 81 2.50 14.81 -0.71
N GLY A 82 2.92 15.88 -0.02
CA GLY A 82 3.15 17.16 -0.69
C GLY A 82 4.31 17.01 -1.68
N ASN A 83 4.33 17.77 -2.77
CA ASN A 83 5.48 17.75 -3.68
C ASN A 83 6.75 18.02 -2.86
N SER A 84 7.56 16.99 -2.61
CA SER A 84 8.86 17.17 -1.97
C SER A 84 9.66 18.13 -2.84
N PRO A 85 10.22 19.22 -2.28
CA PRO A 85 11.15 20.03 -3.04
C PRO A 85 12.38 19.16 -3.31
N THR A 86 12.51 18.68 -4.54
CA THR A 86 13.80 18.23 -5.09
C THR A 86 14.72 19.42 -5.24
#